data_AF-A0A8C2UQ29-F1
#
_entry.id   AF-A0A8C2UQ29-F1
#
_cell.length_a   1.000
_cell.length_b   1.000
_cell.length_c   1.000
_cell.angle_alpha   90.00
_cell.angle_beta   90.00
_cell.angle_gamma   90.00
#
_symmetry.space_group_name_H-M   'P 1'
#
loop_
_entity.id
_entity.type
_entity.pdbx_description
1 polymer ?
#
loop_
_entity_poly.entity_id
_entity_poly.type
_entity_poly.pdbx_seq_one_letter_code
_entity_poly.pdbx_strand_id
1 'polypeptide(L)'
;MGKGDPKKPRGRMASDAFFVQTCREEHKKKHPDASVNFSEFAEKCSERWKTVTAKGKGKSEDMAQAGKARYETEMKTYIPPKGEAKKKFKDPSALKRPPSGFLFREHPGSSTGDFAKKLGEMWNNTAADDRQPSEKKAAGLTEKYKKDITTYQAKENLM
;
A
#
# COMPACT_ATOMS: atom_id res chain seq x y z
N MET A 1 16.99 -3.34 -6.99
CA MET A 1 16.45 -3.70 -5.65
C MET A 1 16.55 -2.45 -4.78
N GLY A 2 15.42 -1.85 -4.44
CA GLY A 2 15.38 -0.48 -3.92
C GLY A 2 15.85 -0.35 -2.47
N LYS A 3 16.56 0.75 -2.18
CA LYS A 3 16.83 1.25 -0.82
C LYS A 3 15.48 1.58 -0.18
N GLY A 4 15.04 0.74 0.74
CA GLY A 4 13.85 0.95 1.56
C GLY A 4 14.05 0.28 2.90
N ASP A 5 13.17 0.58 3.85
CA ASP A 5 13.15 -0.01 5.20
C ASP A 5 13.56 -1.49 5.19
N PRO A 6 14.63 -1.89 5.90
CA PRO A 6 15.07 -3.29 5.98
C PRO A 6 13.99 -4.21 6.58
N LYS A 7 13.09 -3.64 7.40
CA LYS A 7 11.95 -4.34 8.00
C LYS A 7 10.75 -4.47 7.06
N LYS A 8 10.73 -3.73 5.94
CA LYS A 8 9.62 -3.79 5.00
C LYS A 8 9.65 -5.14 4.28
N PRO A 9 8.53 -5.89 4.30
CA PRO A 9 8.38 -7.11 3.53
C PRO A 9 8.79 -6.88 2.07
N ARG A 10 9.60 -7.79 1.52
CA ARG A 10 10.05 -7.68 0.12
C ARG A 10 8.83 -7.74 -0.79
N GLY A 11 8.75 -6.80 -1.73
CA GLY A 11 7.58 -6.65 -2.59
C GLY A 11 7.24 -7.91 -3.39
N ARG A 12 5.97 -8.01 -3.80
CA ARG A 12 5.46 -9.10 -4.65
C ARG A 12 6.24 -9.14 -5.96
N MET A 13 6.79 -10.30 -6.30
CA MET A 13 7.39 -10.56 -7.60
C MET A 13 6.33 -11.11 -8.56
N ALA A 14 6.35 -10.65 -9.80
CA ALA A 14 5.48 -11.15 -10.87
C ALA A 14 5.98 -12.51 -11.38
N SER A 15 5.10 -13.28 -12.03
CA SER A 15 5.42 -14.60 -12.59
C SER A 15 6.55 -14.56 -13.61
N ASP A 16 6.57 -13.55 -14.49
CA ASP A 16 7.67 -13.33 -15.44
C ASP A 16 9.01 -13.06 -14.73
N ALA A 17 9.00 -12.25 -13.66
CA ALA A 17 10.21 -12.00 -12.87
C ALA A 17 10.74 -13.27 -12.18
N PHE A 18 9.84 -14.16 -11.74
CA PHE A 18 10.21 -15.49 -11.21
C PHE A 18 10.79 -16.41 -12.29
N PHE A 19 10.29 -16.32 -13.52
CA PHE A 19 10.82 -17.07 -14.65
C PHE A 19 12.23 -16.62 -15.03
N VAL A 20 12.46 -15.31 -15.14
CA VAL A 20 13.81 -14.76 -15.40
C VAL A 20 14.79 -15.17 -14.30
N GLN A 21 14.34 -15.17 -13.04
CA GLN A 21 15.14 -15.62 -11.88
C GLN A 21 15.53 -17.10 -12.01
N THR A 22 14.58 -17.99 -12.30
CA THR A 22 14.85 -19.43 -12.46
C THR A 22 15.74 -19.70 -13.67
N CYS A 23 15.50 -19.05 -14.81
CA CYS A 23 16.37 -19.16 -15.97
C CYS A 23 17.81 -18.73 -15.61
N ARG A 24 17.98 -17.68 -14.82
CA ARG A 24 19.31 -17.19 -14.41
C ARG A 24 20.03 -18.19 -13.52
N GLU A 25 19.33 -18.81 -12.59
CA GLU A 25 19.88 -19.83 -11.70
C GLU A 25 20.28 -21.09 -12.46
N GLU A 26 19.45 -21.55 -13.40
CA GLU A 26 19.80 -22.67 -14.28
C GLU A 26 21.02 -22.35 -15.15
N HIS A 27 21.09 -21.15 -15.71
CA HIS A 27 22.24 -20.73 -16.52
C HIS A 27 23.52 -20.71 -15.69
N LYS A 28 23.48 -20.15 -14.47
CA LYS A 28 24.64 -20.17 -13.56
C LYS A 28 25.05 -21.59 -13.17
N LYS A 29 24.10 -22.51 -13.02
CA LYS A 29 24.40 -23.91 -12.69
C LYS A 29 25.07 -24.65 -13.85
N LYS A 30 24.64 -24.38 -15.08
CA LYS A 30 25.20 -25.00 -16.30
C LYS A 30 26.51 -24.35 -16.76
N HIS A 31 26.66 -23.06 -16.51
CA HIS A 31 27.82 -22.27 -16.90
C HIS A 31 28.29 -21.41 -15.72
N PRO A 32 28.92 -22.04 -14.69
CA PRO A 32 29.40 -21.31 -13.51
C PRO A 32 30.47 -20.27 -13.85
N ASP A 33 31.28 -20.52 -14.88
CA ASP A 33 32.39 -19.64 -15.31
C ASP A 33 31.97 -18.63 -16.40
N ALA A 34 30.75 -18.73 -16.93
CA ALA A 34 30.28 -17.82 -17.95
C ALA A 34 29.77 -16.51 -17.32
N SER A 35 30.46 -15.41 -17.63
CA SER A 35 29.94 -14.07 -17.40
C SER A 35 28.84 -13.77 -18.41
N VAL A 36 27.58 -13.82 -17.97
CA VAL A 36 26.43 -13.41 -18.78
C VAL A 36 26.10 -11.93 -18.58
N ASN A 37 25.97 -11.19 -19.69
CA ASN A 37 25.44 -9.84 -19.69
C ASN A 37 23.95 -9.86 -19.28
N PHE A 38 23.60 -9.14 -18.21
CA PHE A 38 22.25 -9.13 -17.66
C PHE A 38 21.21 -8.59 -18.66
N SER A 39 21.59 -7.63 -19.51
CA SER A 39 20.67 -7.03 -20.49
C SER A 39 20.26 -8.05 -21.55
N GLU A 40 21.24 -8.71 -22.18
CA GLU A 40 20.99 -9.75 -23.19
C GLU A 40 20.25 -10.95 -22.60
N PHE A 41 20.57 -11.32 -21.36
CA PHE A 41 19.90 -12.42 -20.68
C PHE A 41 18.44 -12.11 -20.36
N ALA A 42 18.15 -10.90 -19.89
CA ALA A 42 16.78 -10.46 -19.62
C ALA A 42 15.96 -10.40 -20.91
N GLU A 43 16.54 -9.94 -22.01
CA GLU A 43 15.90 -9.90 -23.32
C GLU A 43 15.55 -11.31 -23.81
N LYS A 44 16.52 -12.24 -23.80
CA LYS A 44 16.29 -13.66 -24.15
C LYS A 44 15.25 -14.32 -23.26
N CYS A 45 15.22 -14.01 -21.96
CA CYS A 45 14.21 -14.58 -21.05
C CYS A 45 12.81 -14.02 -21.34
N SER A 46 12.69 -12.74 -21.67
CA SER A 46 11.42 -12.11 -22.03
C SER A 46 10.86 -12.68 -23.34
N GLU A 47 11.70 -12.87 -24.35
CA GLU A 47 11.31 -13.55 -25.59
C GLU A 47 10.85 -14.99 -25.35
N ARG A 48 11.60 -15.73 -24.53
CA ARG A 48 11.25 -17.10 -24.16
C ARG A 48 9.97 -17.16 -23.33
N TRP A 49 9.73 -16.19 -22.46
CA TRP A 49 8.50 -16.11 -21.67
C TRP A 49 7.26 -15.94 -22.56
N LYS A 50 7.37 -15.19 -23.67
CA LYS A 50 6.26 -15.05 -24.63
C LYS A 50 5.89 -16.39 -25.28
N THR A 51 6.87 -17.24 -25.56
CA THR A 51 6.69 -18.55 -26.20
C THR A 51 6.41 -19.69 -25.22
N VAL A 52 6.63 -19.49 -23.91
CA VAL A 52 6.28 -20.47 -22.89
C VAL A 52 4.76 -20.67 -22.83
N THR A 53 4.35 -21.93 -22.92
CA THR A 53 2.95 -22.36 -22.83
C THR A 53 2.40 -22.19 -21.42
N ALA A 54 1.07 -22.12 -21.27
CA ALA A 54 0.40 -21.96 -19.97
C ALA A 54 0.88 -22.99 -18.93
N LYS A 55 1.15 -24.23 -19.35
CA LYS A 55 1.71 -25.29 -18.49
C LYS A 55 3.10 -24.96 -17.95
N GLY A 56 3.96 -24.34 -18.77
CA GLY A 56 5.27 -23.87 -18.34
C GLY A 56 5.20 -22.61 -17.48
N LYS A 57 4.22 -21.72 -17.73
CA LYS A 57 3.96 -20.53 -16.90
C LYS A 57 3.39 -20.88 -15.53
N GLY A 58 2.62 -21.96 -15.43
CA GLY A 58 1.95 -22.39 -14.20
C GLY A 58 2.89 -22.45 -13.00
N LYS A 59 4.10 -23.02 -13.15
CA LYS A 59 5.08 -23.08 -12.06
C LYS A 59 5.54 -21.71 -11.58
N SER A 60 5.71 -20.75 -12.49
CA SER A 60 6.06 -19.36 -12.16
C SER A 60 4.87 -18.58 -11.58
N GLU A 61 3.65 -18.92 -12.01
CA GLU A 61 2.40 -18.35 -11.50
C GLU A 61 2.12 -18.80 -10.08
N ASP A 62 2.30 -20.09 -9.77
CA ASP A 62 2.19 -20.64 -8.42
C ASP A 62 3.18 -19.97 -7.46
N MET A 63 4.44 -19.79 -7.90
CA MET A 63 5.44 -19.06 -7.11
C MET A 63 5.07 -17.59 -6.90
N ALA A 64 4.52 -16.94 -7.92
CA ALA A 64 4.04 -15.56 -7.81
C ALA A 64 2.86 -15.45 -6.83
N GLN A 65 1.92 -16.40 -6.86
CA GLN A 65 0.80 -16.46 -5.92
C GLN A 65 1.27 -16.73 -4.49
N ALA A 66 2.21 -17.67 -4.30
CA ALA A 66 2.83 -17.92 -2.99
C ALA A 66 3.57 -16.67 -2.47
N GLY A 67 4.30 -15.97 -3.35
CA GLY A 67 4.97 -14.71 -3.03
C GLY A 67 3.98 -13.60 -2.66
N LYS A 68 2.82 -13.54 -3.31
CA LYS A 68 1.72 -12.63 -2.96
C LYS A 68 1.15 -12.94 -1.58
N ALA A 69 0.85 -14.21 -1.30
CA ALA A 69 0.30 -14.63 0.00
C ALA A 69 1.28 -14.36 1.15
N ARG A 70 2.58 -14.63 0.93
CA ARG A 70 3.65 -14.29 1.87
C ARG A 70 3.67 -12.79 2.15
N TYR A 71 3.73 -11.96 1.10
CA TYR A 71 3.78 -10.50 1.26
C TYR A 71 2.54 -9.96 1.99
N GLU A 72 1.35 -10.47 1.66
CA GLU A 72 0.10 -10.06 2.34
C GLU A 72 0.09 -10.44 3.81
N THR A 73 0.66 -11.60 4.17
CA THR A 73 0.78 -12.03 5.57
C THR A 73 1.81 -11.20 6.32
N GLU A 74 3.00 -10.99 5.75
CA GLU A 74 4.05 -10.18 6.36
C GLU A 74 3.62 -8.70 6.49
N MET A 75 2.87 -8.17 5.52
CA MET A 75 2.36 -6.79 5.58
C MET A 75 1.27 -6.59 6.63
N LYS A 76 0.52 -7.63 7.03
CA LYS A 76 -0.46 -7.53 8.14
C LYS A 76 0.25 -7.34 9.49
N THR A 77 1.42 -7.96 9.65
CA THR A 77 2.24 -7.86 10.86
C THR A 77 3.21 -6.68 10.79
N TYR A 78 3.44 -6.12 9.61
CA TYR A 78 4.36 -5.00 9.41
C TYR A 78 3.80 -3.69 9.97
N ILE A 79 4.52 -3.13 10.94
CA ILE A 79 4.28 -1.78 11.47
C ILE A 79 5.28 -0.84 10.79
N PRO A 80 4.85 0.02 9.85
CA PRO A 80 5.76 0.95 9.19
C PRO A 80 6.34 1.95 10.21
N PRO A 81 7.64 2.31 10.10
CA PRO A 81 8.22 3.35 10.93
C PRO A 81 7.46 4.67 10.75
N LYS A 82 7.26 5.36 11.87
CA LYS A 82 6.45 6.58 11.98
C LYS A 82 7.08 7.70 11.15
N GLY A 83 6.66 7.85 9.90
CA GLY A 83 7.10 8.95 9.02
C GLY A 83 7.12 8.62 7.52
N GLU A 84 7.21 7.34 7.13
CA GLU A 84 7.41 6.96 5.72
C GLU A 84 6.13 6.69 4.92
N ALA A 85 4.97 6.77 5.56
CA ALA A 85 3.71 6.80 4.83
C ALA A 85 3.64 8.13 4.09
N LYS A 86 4.20 8.18 2.86
CA LYS A 86 3.95 9.26 1.90
C LYS A 86 2.46 9.56 1.97
N LYS A 87 2.12 10.73 2.51
CA LYS A 87 0.74 11.22 2.52
C LYS A 87 0.28 11.08 1.08
N LYS A 88 -0.68 10.20 0.82
CA LYS A 88 -1.32 10.11 -0.49
C LYS A 88 -1.69 11.55 -0.83
N PHE A 89 -1.07 12.10 -1.88
CA PHE A 89 -1.42 13.41 -2.40
C PHE A 89 -2.92 13.35 -2.63
N LYS A 90 -3.67 14.16 -1.88
CA LYS A 90 -5.11 14.24 -2.08
C LYS A 90 -5.27 15.00 -3.38
N ASP A 91 -6.05 14.42 -4.28
CA ASP A 91 -6.52 15.13 -5.46
C ASP A 91 -7.16 16.46 -5.00
N PRO A 92 -6.74 17.62 -5.53
CA PRO A 92 -7.33 18.91 -5.21
C PRO A 92 -8.83 18.98 -5.49
N SER A 93 -9.32 18.17 -6.44
CA SER A 93 -10.72 18.06 -6.85
C SER A 93 -11.52 17.02 -6.05
N ALA A 94 -10.85 16.12 -5.33
CA ALA A 94 -11.55 15.14 -4.50
C ALA A 94 -12.18 15.81 -3.28
N LEU A 95 -13.44 15.46 -3.02
CA LEU A 95 -14.18 15.91 -1.85
C LEU A 95 -13.33 15.64 -0.58
N LYS A 96 -13.10 16.69 0.22
CA LYS A 96 -12.24 16.61 1.41
C LYS A 96 -12.86 15.70 2.47
N ARG A 97 -12.05 14.82 3.07
CA ARG A 97 -12.51 13.93 4.15
C ARG A 97 -13.03 14.73 5.34
N PRO A 98 -14.15 14.31 5.96
CA PRO A 98 -14.70 15.00 7.11
C PRO A 98 -13.73 14.92 8.29
N PRO A 99 -13.64 15.97 9.11
CA PRO A 99 -12.83 15.98 10.31
C PRO A 99 -13.31 14.89 11.29
N SER A 100 -12.37 14.19 11.93
CA SER A 100 -12.70 13.18 12.93
C SER A 100 -13.25 13.82 14.20
N GLY A 101 -13.95 13.05 15.05
CA GLY A 101 -14.53 13.54 16.32
C GLY A 101 -13.49 14.18 17.25
N PHE A 102 -12.23 13.76 17.12
CA PHE A 102 -11.06 14.37 17.76
C PHE A 102 -10.89 15.86 17.41
N LEU A 103 -11.12 16.24 16.16
CA LEU A 103 -11.00 17.61 15.68
C LEU A 103 -12.27 18.44 15.95
N PHE A 104 -13.40 17.80 16.26
CA PHE A 104 -14.68 18.48 16.52
C PHE A 104 -14.78 19.05 17.94
N ARG A 105 -13.82 18.77 18.82
CA ARG A 105 -13.74 19.42 20.13
C ARG A 105 -13.29 20.87 19.93
N GLU A 106 -14.25 21.76 19.65
CA GLU A 106 -14.03 23.19 19.48
C GLU A 106 -13.33 23.77 20.71
N HIS A 107 -12.20 24.44 20.48
CA HIS A 107 -11.55 25.32 21.44
C HIS A 107 -11.32 26.66 20.72
N PRO A 108 -12.04 27.74 21.07
CA PRO A 108 -11.85 29.03 20.44
C PRO A 108 -10.46 29.57 20.83
N GLY A 109 -9.53 29.60 19.87
CA GLY A 109 -8.39 30.51 19.92
C GLY A 109 -7.01 29.96 20.31
N SER A 110 -6.67 28.69 20.11
CA SER A 110 -5.29 28.21 20.38
C SER A 110 -4.58 27.68 19.13
N SER A 111 -3.47 28.33 18.79
CA SER A 111 -2.59 28.01 17.67
C SER A 111 -1.61 26.86 17.99
N THR A 112 -1.19 26.17 16.91
CA THR A 112 0.06 25.43 16.73
C THR A 112 0.29 24.15 17.56
N GLY A 113 0.13 22.99 16.90
CA GLY A 113 0.94 21.77 17.05
C GLY A 113 0.94 21.05 18.41
N ASP A 114 1.44 21.69 19.46
CA ASP A 114 1.62 21.09 20.79
C ASP A 114 0.29 21.00 21.55
N PHE A 115 -0.65 21.91 21.28
CA PHE A 115 -2.03 21.77 21.76
C PHE A 115 -2.70 20.53 21.16
N ALA A 116 -2.44 20.21 19.88
CA ALA A 116 -2.97 19.00 19.25
C ALA A 116 -2.37 17.71 19.84
N LYS A 117 -1.10 17.72 20.26
CA LYS A 117 -0.50 16.59 20.99
C LYS A 117 -1.16 16.40 22.35
N LYS A 118 -1.28 17.47 23.12
CA LYS A 118 -1.91 17.45 24.46
C LYS A 118 -3.38 17.06 24.38
N LEU A 119 -4.09 17.53 23.34
CA LEU A 119 -5.46 17.13 23.05
C LEU A 119 -5.53 15.65 22.66
N GLY A 120 -4.56 15.13 21.89
CA GLY A 120 -4.43 13.72 21.53
C GLY A 120 -4.25 12.82 22.76
N GLU A 121 -3.42 13.24 23.69
CA GLU A 121 -3.21 12.55 24.97
C GLU A 121 -4.46 12.61 25.85
N MET A 122 -5.10 13.77 25.99
CA MET A 122 -6.37 13.89 26.72
C MET A 122 -7.44 13.03 26.07
N TRP A 123 -7.57 13.07 24.74
CA TRP A 123 -8.51 12.25 23.99
C TRP A 123 -8.22 10.77 24.15
N ASN A 124 -6.99 10.29 24.36
CA ASN A 124 -6.78 8.87 24.63
C ASN A 124 -7.19 8.48 26.05
N ASN A 125 -7.20 9.42 27.00
CA ASN A 125 -7.52 9.20 28.41
C ASN A 125 -8.99 9.51 28.79
N THR A 126 -9.75 10.24 27.97
CA THR A 126 -11.17 10.57 28.24
C THR A 126 -12.08 9.33 28.17
N ALA A 127 -13.10 9.19 29.00
CA ALA A 127 -14.02 8.04 28.92
C ALA A 127 -14.79 8.01 27.58
N ALA A 128 -15.17 6.82 27.09
CA ALA A 128 -15.91 6.67 25.84
C ALA A 128 -17.25 7.44 25.83
N ASP A 129 -17.87 7.60 27.00
CA ASP A 129 -19.14 8.30 27.18
C ASP A 129 -19.02 9.81 26.87
N ASP A 130 -17.95 10.46 27.32
CA ASP A 130 -17.67 11.88 27.02
C ASP A 130 -17.28 12.12 25.54
N ARG A 131 -16.82 11.07 24.85
CA ARG A 131 -16.48 11.13 23.41
C ARG A 131 -17.71 10.90 22.51
N GLN A 132 -18.77 10.27 23.03
CA GLN A 132 -19.98 9.92 22.27
C GLN A 132 -20.60 11.09 21.49
N PRO A 133 -20.78 12.30 22.06
CA PRO A 133 -21.37 13.42 21.31
C PRO A 133 -20.50 13.84 20.11
N SER A 134 -19.18 13.85 20.27
CA SER A 134 -18.23 14.21 19.22
C SER A 134 -18.11 13.10 18.16
N GLU A 135 -18.18 11.84 18.57
CA GLU A 135 -18.20 10.69 17.68
C GLU A 135 -19.49 10.63 16.85
N LYS A 136 -20.65 10.90 17.46
CA LYS A 136 -21.95 10.98 16.74
C LYS A 136 -21.94 12.09 15.68
N LYS A 137 -21.40 13.27 16.01
CA LYS A 137 -21.25 14.37 15.04
C LYS A 137 -20.31 14.01 13.89
N ALA A 138 -19.18 13.36 14.20
CA ALA A 138 -18.25 12.87 13.17
C ALA A 138 -18.85 11.76 12.31
N ALA A 139 -19.66 10.86 12.89
CA ALA A 139 -20.36 9.81 12.17
C ALA A 139 -21.37 10.38 11.17
N GLY A 140 -22.15 11.40 11.57
CA GLY A 140 -23.07 12.10 10.67
C GLY A 140 -22.37 12.77 9.49
N LEU A 141 -21.23 13.42 9.73
CA LEU A 141 -20.41 14.01 8.66
C LEU A 141 -19.79 12.95 7.74
N THR A 142 -19.40 11.80 8.31
CA THR A 142 -18.88 10.66 7.56
C THR A 142 -19.94 10.05 6.65
N GLU A 143 -21.19 9.97 7.09
CA GLU A 143 -22.29 9.45 6.27
C GLU A 143 -22.61 10.38 5.09
N LYS A 144 -22.67 11.70 5.33
CA LYS A 144 -22.84 12.68 4.25
C LYS A 144 -21.71 12.59 3.23
N TYR A 145 -20.46 12.53 3.71
CA TYR A 145 -19.29 12.37 2.86
C TYR A 145 -19.32 11.10 2.01
N LYS A 146 -19.78 9.97 2.57
CA LYS A 146 -19.94 8.73 1.81
C LYS A 146 -20.94 8.90 0.66
N LYS A 147 -22.08 9.56 0.92
CA LYS A 147 -23.09 9.86 -0.12
C LYS A 147 -22.47 10.76 -1.20
N ASP A 148 -21.78 11.82 -0.82
CA ASP A 148 -21.14 12.75 -1.75
C ASP A 148 -20.05 12.08 -2.61
N ILE A 149 -19.23 11.20 -2.01
CA ILE A 149 -18.26 10.37 -2.76
C ILE A 149 -18.98 9.49 -3.77
N THR A 150 -20.04 8.79 -3.37
CA THR A 150 -20.75 7.89 -4.28
C THR A 150 -21.36 8.66 -5.45
N THR A 151 -21.87 9.87 -5.21
CA THR A 151 -22.36 10.73 -6.29
C THR A 151 -21.24 11.25 -7.18
N TYR A 152 -20.08 11.60 -6.62
CA TYR A 152 -18.90 12.02 -7.41
C TYR A 152 -18.39 10.87 -8.29
N GLN A 153 -18.23 9.68 -7.73
CA GLN A 153 -17.80 8.47 -8.47
C GLN A 153 -18.83 8.07 -9.55
N ALA A 154 -20.13 8.23 -9.28
CA ALA A 154 -21.17 7.97 -10.27
C ALA A 154 -21.13 8.98 -11.43
N LYS A 155 -20.79 10.26 -11.16
CA LYS A 155 -20.61 11.28 -12.19
C LYS A 155 -19.32 11.09 -12.99
N GLU A 156 -18.24 10.68 -12.35
CA GLU A 156 -16.95 10.37 -13.00
C GLU A 156 -17.08 9.19 -13.97
N ASN A 157 -17.86 8.16 -13.62
CA ASN A 157 -18.14 7.01 -14.51
C ASN A 157 -19.13 7.31 -15.65
N LEU A 158 -19.77 8.50 -15.66
CA LEU A 158 -20.74 8.91 -16.68
C LEU A 158 -20.14 9.88 -17.71
N MET A 159 -18.91 10.36 -17.48
CA MET A 159 -18.08 11.12 -18.42
C MET A 159 -17.11 10.21 -19.14
#